data_AF-A3X749-F1
#
_entry.id   AF-A3X749-F1
#
_cell.length_a   1.000
_cell.length_b   1.000
_cell.length_c   1.000
_cell.angle_alpha   90.00
_cell.angle_beta   90.00
_cell.angle_gamma   90.00
#
_symmetry.space_group_name_H-M   'P 1'
#
loop_
_entity.id
_entity.type
_entity.pdbx_description
1 polymer ?
#
loop_
_entity_poly.entity_id
_entity_poly.type
_entity_poly.pdbx_seq_one_letter_code
_entity_poly.pdbx_strand_id
1 'polypeptide(L)'
;MDLEAFIPAFYQTFFTACPEAKVFFPTDTERLEAKMLASLTHMAEALESTERLDGILSELGGKHRKMEISDAHFDQFIHSFTNSLSKTLGPEWNDEIHEAWTQFLKFVAKRMNFFTSSDHPETSA
;
A
#
# COMPACT_ATOMS: atom_id res chain seq x y z
N MET A 1 15.81 -6.63 1.89
CA MET A 1 15.02 -5.84 2.86
C MET A 1 14.91 -6.64 4.14
N ASP A 2 15.39 -6.11 5.25
CA ASP A 2 15.20 -6.69 6.58
C ASP A 2 13.76 -6.41 7.04
N LEU A 3 12.92 -7.45 7.08
CA LEU A 3 11.50 -7.34 7.44
C LEU A 3 11.30 -7.08 8.94
N GLU A 4 12.19 -7.61 9.79
CA GLU A 4 12.10 -7.43 11.24
C GLU A 4 12.32 -5.95 11.62
N ALA A 5 13.22 -5.27 10.89
CA ALA A 5 13.41 -3.83 11.04
C ALA A 5 12.34 -2.99 10.32
N PHE A 6 11.91 -3.42 9.14
CA PHE A 6 10.98 -2.66 8.29
C PHE A 6 9.56 -2.58 8.87
N ILE A 7 9.00 -3.70 9.32
CA ILE A 7 7.58 -3.76 9.70
C ILE A 7 7.25 -2.82 10.88
N PRO A 8 8.01 -2.82 11.99
CA PRO A 8 7.76 -1.88 13.09
C PRO A 8 7.92 -0.42 12.66
N ALA A 9 8.96 -0.13 11.86
CA ALA A 9 9.21 1.22 11.34
C ALA A 9 8.08 1.70 10.43
N PHE A 10 7.53 0.82 9.59
CA PHE A 10 6.34 1.06 8.78
C PHE A 10 5.14 1.44 9.64
N TYR A 11 4.70 0.58 10.56
CA TYR A 11 3.49 0.84 11.33
C TYR A 11 3.63 2.06 12.24
N GLN A 12 4.81 2.29 12.81
CA GLN A 12 5.08 3.52 13.56
C GLN A 12 4.91 4.77 12.68
N THR A 13 5.50 4.76 11.47
CA THR A 13 5.40 5.89 10.53
C THR A 13 3.96 6.09 10.06
N PHE A 14 3.29 5.00 9.66
CA PHE A 14 1.93 5.05 9.13
C PHE A 14 0.91 5.51 10.15
N PHE A 15 0.96 4.99 11.37
CA PHE A 15 0.04 5.39 12.43
C PHE A 15 0.35 6.77 13.04
N THR A 16 1.53 7.31 12.78
CA THR A 16 1.84 8.72 13.09
C THR A 16 1.23 9.64 12.04
N ALA A 17 1.30 9.27 10.76
CA ALA A 17 0.78 10.06 9.65
C ALA A 17 -0.76 9.96 9.49
N CYS A 18 -1.34 8.82 9.83
CA CYS A 18 -2.76 8.51 9.70
C CYS A 18 -3.25 7.80 10.97
N PRO A 19 -3.41 8.51 12.11
CA PRO A 19 -3.81 7.91 13.38
C PRO A 19 -5.15 7.17 13.34
N GLU A 20 -6.08 7.65 12.51
CA GLU A 20 -7.40 7.06 12.25
C GLU A 20 -7.30 5.65 11.65
N ALA A 21 -6.21 5.33 10.93
CA ALA A 21 -6.03 4.01 10.35
C ALA A 21 -5.90 2.91 11.41
N LYS A 22 -5.47 3.23 12.64
CA LYS A 22 -5.27 2.25 13.72
C LYS A 22 -6.49 1.37 13.97
N VAL A 23 -7.71 1.89 13.75
CA VAL A 23 -8.95 1.14 13.97
C VAL A 23 -9.11 -0.06 13.02
N PHE A 24 -8.45 -0.04 11.86
CA PHE A 24 -8.50 -1.11 10.86
C PHE A 24 -7.49 -2.23 11.10
N PHE A 25 -6.60 -2.07 12.08
CA PHE A 25 -5.49 -2.97 12.32
C PHE A 25 -5.56 -3.60 13.72
N PRO A 26 -5.04 -4.83 13.88
CA PRO A 26 -4.88 -5.43 15.20
C PRO A 26 -3.87 -4.61 16.02
N THR A 27 -4.04 -4.64 17.34
CA THR A 27 -3.07 -4.04 18.28
C THR A 27 -1.90 -4.96 18.60
N ASP A 28 -2.01 -6.24 18.25
CA ASP A 28 -1.00 -7.26 18.48
C ASP A 28 0.05 -7.27 17.35
N THR A 29 1.32 -7.21 17.73
CA THR A 29 2.46 -7.09 16.82
C THR A 29 2.59 -8.30 15.89
N GLU A 30 2.40 -9.52 16.39
CA GLU A 30 2.50 -10.75 15.58
C GLU A 30 1.46 -10.74 14.45
N ARG A 31 0.22 -10.32 14.76
CA ARG A 31 -0.83 -10.17 13.75
C ARG A 31 -0.59 -9.01 12.78
N LEU A 32 0.04 -7.92 13.23
CA LEU A 32 0.45 -6.81 12.35
C LEU A 32 1.51 -7.27 11.35
N GLU A 33 2.49 -8.03 11.81
CA GLU A 33 3.54 -8.63 10.98
C GLU A 33 2.96 -9.60 9.96
N ALA A 34 2.11 -10.52 10.39
CA ALA A 34 1.43 -11.46 9.50
C ALA A 34 0.60 -10.72 8.42
N LYS A 35 -0.07 -9.63 8.77
CA LYS A 35 -0.79 -8.78 7.80
C LYS A 35 0.14 -8.12 6.79
N MET A 36 1.26 -7.57 7.25
CA MET A 36 2.22 -6.94 6.33
C MET A 36 2.85 -7.96 5.39
N LEU A 37 3.20 -9.14 5.89
CA LEU A 37 3.74 -10.21 5.06
C LEU A 37 2.73 -10.67 4.00
N ALA A 38 1.46 -10.84 4.37
CA ALA A 38 0.40 -11.15 3.42
C ALA A 38 0.26 -10.06 2.34
N SER A 39 0.32 -8.78 2.73
CA SER A 39 0.29 -7.67 1.78
C SER A 39 1.48 -7.70 0.83
N LEU A 40 2.70 -7.97 1.31
CA LEU A 40 3.91 -8.09 0.49
C LEU A 40 3.81 -9.26 -0.49
N THR A 41 3.25 -10.39 -0.07
CA THR A 41 2.97 -11.53 -0.97
C THR A 41 2.00 -11.13 -2.08
N HIS A 42 0.87 -10.49 -1.75
CA HIS A 42 -0.07 -10.03 -2.77
C HIS A 42 0.50 -8.97 -3.71
N MET A 43 1.37 -8.09 -3.20
CA MET A 43 2.12 -7.16 -4.03
C MET A 43 3.03 -7.91 -5.00
N ALA A 44 3.83 -8.87 -4.50
CA ALA A 44 4.71 -9.68 -5.35
C ALA A 44 3.93 -10.46 -6.41
N GLU A 45 2.80 -11.08 -6.04
CA GLU A 45 1.90 -11.75 -6.98
C GLU A 45 1.38 -10.78 -8.06
N ALA A 46 1.07 -9.52 -7.70
CA ALA A 46 0.62 -8.52 -8.68
C ALA A 46 1.64 -8.23 -9.79
N LEU A 47 2.92 -8.53 -9.61
CA LEU A 47 3.94 -8.43 -10.66
C LEU A 47 3.78 -9.51 -11.74
N GLU A 48 3.22 -10.67 -11.40
CA GLU A 48 3.02 -11.80 -12.33
C GLU A 48 1.81 -11.60 -13.26
N SER A 49 1.07 -10.50 -13.09
CA SER A 49 0.00 -9.96 -13.95
C SER A 49 -0.78 -10.98 -14.80
N THR A 50 -1.85 -11.55 -14.22
CA THR A 50 -2.83 -12.39 -14.92
C THR A 50 -4.25 -11.91 -14.63
N GLU A 51 -5.21 -12.21 -15.52
CA GLU A 51 -6.63 -11.87 -15.32
C GLU A 51 -7.18 -12.43 -13.99
N ARG A 52 -6.68 -13.60 -13.57
CA ARG A 52 -7.02 -14.21 -12.28
C ARG A 52 -6.58 -13.35 -11.10
N LEU A 53 -5.37 -12.80 -11.15
CA LEU A 53 -4.84 -11.94 -10.09
C LEU A 53 -5.57 -10.60 -10.02
N ASP A 54 -5.95 -10.03 -11.17
CA ASP A 54 -6.76 -8.82 -11.23
C ASP A 54 -8.12 -9.01 -10.52
N GLY A 55 -8.76 -10.17 -10.71
CA GLY A 55 -9.99 -10.53 -10.00
C GLY A 55 -9.82 -10.60 -8.48
N ILE A 56 -8.72 -11.23 -8.01
CA ILE A 56 -8.41 -11.35 -6.57
C ILE A 56 -8.16 -9.97 -5.95
N LEU A 57 -7.37 -9.11 -6.61
CA LEU A 57 -7.05 -7.77 -6.13
C LEU A 57 -8.30 -6.87 -6.12
N SER A 58 -9.18 -6.99 -7.12
CA SER A 58 -10.45 -6.28 -7.15
C SER A 58 -11.37 -6.68 -6.00
N GLU A 59 -11.49 -7.99 -5.71
CA GLU A 59 -12.25 -8.48 -4.55
C GLU A 59 -11.66 -7.97 -3.23
N LEU A 60 -10.32 -8.00 -3.11
CA LEU A 60 -9.61 -7.46 -1.96
C LEU A 60 -9.89 -5.96 -1.79
N GLY A 61 -9.88 -5.19 -2.89
CA GLY A 61 -10.27 -3.79 -2.93
C GLY A 61 -11.69 -3.55 -2.42
N GLY A 62 -12.64 -4.39 -2.85
CA GLY A 62 -14.02 -4.36 -2.36
C GLY A 62 -14.12 -4.57 -0.84
N LYS A 63 -13.30 -5.46 -0.27
CA LYS A 63 -13.22 -5.66 1.19
C LYS A 63 -12.68 -4.41 1.89
N HIS A 64 -11.65 -3.76 1.34
CA HIS A 64 -11.09 -2.53 1.91
C HIS A 64 -12.10 -1.37 1.89
N ARG A 65 -12.84 -1.21 0.79
CA ARG A 65 -13.91 -0.19 0.69
C ARG A 65 -15.04 -0.41 1.69
N LYS A 66 -15.42 -1.66 1.96
CA LYS A 66 -16.42 -2.01 3.00
C LYS A 66 -15.96 -1.65 4.42
N MET A 67 -14.64 -1.55 4.63
CA MET A 67 -14.05 -1.06 5.88
C MET A 67 -13.90 0.47 5.88
N GLU A 68 -14.49 1.18 4.93
CA GLU A 68 -14.40 2.65 4.79
C GLU A 68 -12.97 3.16 4.56
N ILE A 69 -12.10 2.30 4.00
CA ILE A 69 -10.75 2.72 3.61
C ILE A 69 -10.86 3.59 2.35
N SER A 70 -10.30 4.80 2.43
CA SER A 70 -10.36 5.82 1.39
C SER A 70 -9.08 5.86 0.55
N ASP A 71 -9.12 6.62 -0.55
CA ASP A 71 -7.93 6.91 -1.36
C ASP A 71 -6.87 7.66 -0.55
N ALA A 72 -7.30 8.54 0.37
CA ALA A 72 -6.40 9.24 1.27
C ALA A 72 -5.66 8.29 2.24
N HIS A 73 -6.34 7.25 2.74
CA HIS A 73 -5.67 6.23 3.56
C HIS A 73 -4.61 5.46 2.75
N PHE A 74 -4.90 5.13 1.48
CA PHE A 74 -3.92 4.48 0.60
C PHE A 74 -2.75 5.39 0.23
N ASP A 75 -3.00 6.69 0.02
CA ASP A 75 -1.92 7.65 -0.23
C ASP A 75 -0.96 7.74 0.97
N GLN A 76 -1.52 7.83 2.18
CA GLN A 76 -0.72 7.79 3.42
C GLN A 76 0.01 6.46 3.62
N PHE A 77 -0.60 5.34 3.24
CA PHE A 77 0.04 4.02 3.26
C PHE A 77 1.28 4.02 2.35
N ILE A 78 1.15 4.50 1.11
CA ILE A 78 2.24 4.54 0.12
C ILE A 78 3.38 5.43 0.62
N HIS A 79 3.05 6.64 1.09
CA HIS A 79 4.03 7.58 1.63
C HIS A 79 4.77 7.01 2.86
N SER A 80 4.04 6.32 3.74
CA SER A 80 4.64 5.72 4.94
C SER A 80 5.51 4.52 4.59
N PHE A 81 5.10 3.72 3.59
CA PHE A 81 5.87 2.59 3.10
C PHE A 81 7.21 3.03 2.52
N THR A 82 7.21 4.00 1.61
CA THR A 82 8.43 4.48 0.96
C THR A 82 9.36 5.19 1.94
N ASN A 83 8.82 5.95 2.90
CA ASN A 83 9.61 6.57 3.97
C ASN A 83 10.23 5.53 4.92
N SER A 84 9.52 4.46 5.24
CA SER A 84 10.11 3.40 6.06
C SER A 84 11.15 2.59 5.29
N LEU A 85 10.90 2.36 4.00
CA LEU A 85 11.85 1.67 3.13
C LEU A 85 13.16 2.45 2.97
N SER A 86 13.09 3.78 2.86
CA SER A 86 14.29 4.63 2.77
C SER A 86 15.16 4.51 4.02
N LYS A 87 14.55 4.46 5.20
CA LYS A 87 15.26 4.24 6.48
C LYS A 87 15.88 2.84 6.55
N THR A 88 15.18 1.83 6.06
CA THR A 88 15.67 0.44 6.04
C THR A 88 16.84 0.24 5.06
N LEU A 89 16.78 0.87 3.88
CA LEU A 89 17.84 0.76 2.85
C LEU A 89 19.01 1.72 3.12
N GLY A 90 18.79 2.81 3.86
CA GLY A 90 19.83 3.73 4.28
C GLY A 90 20.65 4.24 3.08
N PRO A 91 21.97 4.00 3.02
CA PRO A 91 22.82 4.47 1.91
C PRO A 91 22.44 3.93 0.53
N GLU A 92 21.73 2.80 0.44
CA GLU A 92 21.30 2.23 -0.84
C GLU A 92 20.08 2.97 -1.42
N TRP A 93 19.38 3.78 -0.62
CA TRP A 93 18.21 4.53 -1.06
C TRP A 93 18.57 5.64 -2.05
N ASN A 94 17.81 5.75 -3.13
CA ASN A 94 17.95 6.80 -4.14
C ASN A 94 16.60 7.10 -4.82
N ASP A 95 16.58 8.13 -5.68
CA ASP A 95 15.36 8.60 -6.35
C ASP A 95 14.75 7.57 -7.31
N GLU A 96 15.58 6.73 -7.95
CA GLU A 96 15.11 5.65 -8.83
C GLU A 96 14.34 4.59 -8.02
N ILE A 97 14.89 4.17 -6.87
CA ILE A 97 14.22 3.23 -5.96
C ILE A 97 12.93 3.85 -5.42
N HIS A 98 12.95 5.12 -5.01
CA HIS A 98 11.75 5.81 -4.54
C HIS A 98 10.62 5.80 -5.59
N GLU A 99 10.95 6.17 -6.82
CA GLU A 99 9.97 6.22 -7.91
C GLU A 99 9.45 4.83 -8.26
N ALA A 100 10.33 3.83 -8.38
CA ALA A 100 9.95 2.46 -8.70
C ALA A 100 8.97 1.88 -7.66
N TRP A 101 9.25 2.04 -6.37
CA TRP A 101 8.35 1.59 -5.31
C TRP A 101 7.04 2.37 -5.28
N THR A 102 7.08 3.68 -5.46
CA THR A 102 5.87 4.52 -5.48
C THR A 102 4.95 4.12 -6.63
N GLN A 103 5.50 3.93 -7.84
CA GLN A 103 4.73 3.51 -9.00
C GLN A 103 4.13 2.12 -8.81
N PHE A 104 4.94 1.17 -8.29
CA PHE A 104 4.49 -0.18 -8.04
C PHE A 104 3.34 -0.24 -7.02
N LEU A 105 3.45 0.47 -5.90
CA LEU A 105 2.39 0.50 -4.89
C LEU A 105 1.11 1.15 -5.43
N LYS A 106 1.23 2.24 -6.20
CA LYS A 106 0.07 2.86 -6.89
C LYS A 106 -0.57 1.92 -7.91
N PHE A 107 0.22 1.14 -8.62
CA PHE A 107 -0.24 0.14 -9.57
C PHE A 107 -1.04 -0.98 -8.90
N VAL A 108 -0.59 -1.47 -7.73
CA VAL A 108 -1.36 -2.44 -6.92
C VAL A 108 -2.65 -1.80 -6.40
N ALA A 109 -2.57 -0.60 -5.84
CA ALA A 109 -3.75 0.12 -5.32
C ALA A 109 -4.82 0.34 -6.40
N LYS A 110 -4.42 0.65 -7.64
CA LYS A 110 -5.35 0.78 -8.77
C LYS A 110 -6.06 -0.53 -9.12
N ARG A 111 -5.38 -1.68 -9.06
CA ARG A 111 -6.04 -3.00 -9.21
C ARG A 111 -7.00 -3.34 -8.07
N MET A 112 -6.77 -2.74 -6.91
CA MET A 112 -7.69 -2.78 -5.78
C MET A 112 -8.79 -1.70 -5.87
N ASN A 113 -8.95 -1.05 -7.03
CA ASN A 113 -9.95 0.00 -7.28
C ASN A 113 -9.79 1.26 -6.40
N PHE A 114 -8.56 1.62 -6.03
CA PHE A 114 -8.20 2.92 -5.46
C PHE A 114 -7.64 3.85 -6.53
N PHE A 115 -7.78 5.16 -6.33
CA PHE A 115 -7.34 6.18 -7.29
C PHE A 115 -8.00 6.03 -8.68
N THR A 116 -9.23 5.54 -8.71
CA THR A 116 -10.01 5.28 -9.93
C THR A 116 -10.75 6.52 -10.43
N SER A 117 -10.78 7.61 -9.64
CA SER A 117 -11.30 8.91 -10.08
C SER A 117 -10.39 9.52 -11.14
N SER A 118 -10.66 9.16 -12.39
CA SER A 118 -10.40 10.05 -13.51
C SER A 118 -11.61 10.99 -13.59
N ASP A 119 -11.45 12.25 -13.16
CA ASP A 119 -12.26 13.31 -13.76
C ASP A 119 -12.02 13.21 -15.27
N HIS A 120 -13.01 12.74 -16.02
CA HIS A 120 -13.10 13.10 -17.42
C HIS A 120 -13.51 14.58 -17.44
N PRO A 121 -12.70 15.52 -17.96
CA PRO A 121 -13.29 16.74 -18.46
C PRO A 121 -14.20 16.33 -19.61
N GLU A 122 -15.51 16.30 -19.38
CA GLU A 122 -16.49 16.33 -20.45
C GLU A 122 -16.13 17.53 -21.32
N THR A 123 -15.54 17.25 -22.48
CA THR A 123 -15.38 18.27 -23.52
C THR A 123 -16.78 18.45 -24.08
N SER A 124 -17.54 19.38 -23.49
CA SER A 124 -18.81 19.82 -24.03
C SER A 124 -18.54 20.50 -25.37
N ALA A 125 -19.45 20.22 -26.31
CA ALA A 125 -19.43 20.50 -27.74
C ALA A 125 -19.16 21.97 -28.14
#